data_AF-A0A8J3ZPL1-F1
#
_entry.id   AF-A0A8J3ZPL1-F1
#
_cell.length_a   1.000
_cell.length_b   1.000
_cell.length_c   1.000
_cell.angle_alpha   90.00
_cell.angle_beta   90.00
_cell.angle_gamma   90.00
#
_symmetry.space_group_name_H-M   'P 1'
#
loop_
_entity.id
_entity.type
_entity.pdbx_description
1 polymer ?
#
loop_
_entity_poly.entity_id
_entity_poly.type
_entity_poly.pdbx_seq_one_letter_code
_entity_poly.pdbx_strand_id
1 'polypeptide(L)'
;MSDSGGLIARGARDRVARARRIVERATAWPFAVRLVVFAAAMIAQGFAYPPDTTFGSPALLILLLALLPALWPRSPAVTVFWLITVAGWIAATMLYDSQVTLTRLIGLSVALYVVHSGAALAAVLPYDAVVDQGVILRWLMRAALVVVVSVALSVGALYVVSGWPAEYYLAATILGLFPVIGLVWLIVWVARRRP
;
A
#
# COMPACT_ATOMS: atom_id res chain seq x y z
N MET A 1 28.65 -32.49 -30.53
CA MET A 1 28.75 -31.24 -29.72
C MET A 1 28.26 -29.97 -30.46
N SER A 2 27.43 -30.07 -31.51
CA SER A 2 26.97 -28.90 -32.31
C SER A 2 25.54 -28.41 -31.98
N ASP A 3 24.77 -29.16 -31.17
CA ASP A 3 23.31 -28.95 -31.03
C ASP A 3 22.90 -27.97 -29.91
N SER A 4 23.83 -27.62 -29.02
CA SER A 4 23.56 -26.79 -27.83
C SER A 4 23.28 -25.32 -28.18
N GLY A 5 23.92 -24.79 -29.24
CA GLY A 5 23.74 -23.40 -29.67
C GLY A 5 22.37 -23.11 -30.27
N GLY A 6 21.77 -24.11 -30.94
CA GLY A 6 20.43 -24.00 -31.53
C GLY A 6 19.30 -24.00 -30.50
N LEU A 7 19.51 -24.63 -29.34
CA LEU A 7 18.56 -24.65 -28.22
C LEU A 7 18.54 -23.33 -27.46
N ILE A 8 19.71 -22.74 -27.20
CA ILE A 8 19.83 -21.43 -26.52
C ILE A 8 19.22 -20.31 -27.39
N ALA A 9 19.51 -20.32 -28.69
CA ALA A 9 18.96 -19.33 -29.62
C ALA A 9 17.43 -19.44 -29.79
N ARG A 10 16.86 -20.65 -29.75
CA ARG A 10 15.41 -20.87 -29.77
C ARG A 10 14.77 -20.42 -28.46
N GLY A 11 15.35 -20.78 -27.32
CA GLY A 11 14.87 -20.34 -26.00
C GLY A 11 14.91 -18.82 -25.82
N ALA A 12 15.94 -18.13 -26.33
CA ALA A 12 16.02 -16.68 -26.31
C ALA A 12 14.93 -16.04 -27.19
N ARG A 13 14.70 -16.54 -28.41
CA ARG A 13 13.63 -16.05 -29.29
C ARG A 13 12.24 -16.30 -28.71
N ASP A 14 12.02 -17.45 -28.08
CA ASP A 14 10.75 -17.77 -27.42
C ASP A 14 10.49 -16.88 -26.20
N ARG A 15 11.52 -16.52 -25.45
CA ARG A 15 11.44 -15.56 -24.34
C ARG A 15 11.14 -14.15 -24.85
N VAL A 16 11.82 -13.71 -25.91
CA VAL A 16 11.58 -12.41 -26.55
C VAL A 16 10.17 -12.33 -27.15
N ALA A 17 9.71 -13.38 -27.84
CA ALA A 17 8.36 -13.45 -28.39
C ALA A 17 7.27 -13.55 -27.31
N ARG A 18 7.57 -14.15 -26.15
CA ARG A 18 6.68 -14.11 -24.98
C ARG A 18 6.61 -12.70 -24.40
N ALA A 19 7.77 -12.06 -24.18
CA ALA A 19 7.84 -10.69 -23.68
C ALA A 19 7.11 -9.72 -24.61
N ARG A 20 7.31 -9.84 -25.92
CA ARG A 20 6.64 -9.02 -26.92
C ARG A 20 5.12 -9.21 -26.94
N ARG A 21 4.64 -10.46 -26.88
CA ARG A 21 3.19 -10.74 -26.78
C ARG A 21 2.57 -10.26 -25.47
N ILE A 22 3.32 -10.27 -24.37
CA ILE A 22 2.88 -9.68 -23.09
C ILE A 22 2.78 -8.17 -23.22
N VAL A 23 3.74 -7.51 -23.86
CA VAL A 23 3.72 -6.05 -24.07
C VAL A 23 2.61 -5.63 -25.05
N GLU A 24 2.40 -6.37 -26.14
CA GLU A 24 1.34 -6.11 -27.12
C GLU A 24 -0.07 -6.39 -26.56
N ARG A 25 -0.19 -7.21 -25.50
CA ARG A 25 -1.46 -7.53 -24.81
C ARG A 25 -1.60 -6.85 -23.44
N ALA A 26 -0.58 -6.14 -22.97
CA ALA A 26 -0.64 -5.40 -21.72
C ALA A 26 -1.60 -4.22 -21.93
N THR A 27 -2.86 -4.44 -21.61
CA THR A 27 -3.84 -3.38 -21.45
C THR A 27 -3.27 -2.35 -20.47
N ALA A 28 -3.44 -1.06 -20.77
CA ALA A 28 -2.89 0.03 -19.98
C ALA A 28 -3.32 -0.02 -18.49
N TRP A 29 -4.41 -0.72 -18.17
CA TRP A 29 -5.04 -0.74 -16.85
C TRP A 29 -4.24 -1.45 -15.74
N PRO A 30 -3.83 -2.73 -15.85
CA PRO A 30 -2.96 -3.35 -14.84
C PRO A 30 -1.68 -2.56 -14.55
N PHE A 31 -1.08 -1.95 -15.58
CA PHE A 31 0.08 -1.09 -15.42
C PHE A 31 -0.26 0.21 -14.67
N ALA A 32 -1.37 0.86 -15.03
CA ALA A 32 -1.85 2.06 -14.35
C ALA A 32 -2.12 1.80 -12.86
N VAL A 33 -2.73 0.67 -12.48
CA VAL A 33 -2.95 0.31 -11.07
C VAL A 33 -1.63 0.20 -10.32
N ARG A 34 -0.61 -0.45 -10.90
CA ARG A 34 0.73 -0.55 -10.28
C ARG A 34 1.42 0.79 -10.16
N LEU A 35 1.25 1.67 -11.17
CA LEU A 35 1.75 3.03 -11.12
C LEU A 35 1.08 3.83 -9.99
N VAL A 36 -0.23 3.68 -9.80
CA VAL A 36 -0.97 4.28 -8.67
C VAL A 36 -0.44 3.76 -7.34
N VAL A 37 -0.19 2.45 -7.20
CA VAL A 37 0.40 1.86 -5.99
C VAL A 37 1.78 2.44 -5.72
N PHE A 38 2.63 2.52 -6.74
CA PHE A 38 3.97 3.11 -6.63
C PHE A 38 3.91 4.59 -6.23
N ALA A 39 3.07 5.39 -6.88
CA ALA A 39 2.90 6.80 -6.55
C ALA A 39 2.37 6.99 -5.12
N ALA A 40 1.38 6.20 -4.70
CA ALA A 40 0.88 6.22 -3.34
C ALA A 40 1.95 5.80 -2.32
N ALA A 41 2.80 4.82 -2.66
CA ALA A 41 3.91 4.41 -1.80
C ALA A 41 4.96 5.53 -1.65
N MET A 42 5.29 6.23 -2.73
CA MET A 42 6.15 7.43 -2.69
C MET A 42 5.53 8.54 -1.83
N ILE A 43 4.23 8.80 -1.98
CA ILE A 43 3.52 9.80 -1.16
C ILE A 43 3.52 9.40 0.32
N ALA A 44 3.29 8.12 0.64
CA ALA A 44 3.33 7.62 2.01
C ALA A 44 4.72 7.82 2.63
N GLN A 45 5.79 7.52 1.89
CA GLN A 45 7.16 7.77 2.32
C GLN A 45 7.43 9.27 2.52
N GLY A 46 6.96 10.13 1.62
CA GLY A 46 7.07 11.59 1.76
C GLY A 46 6.35 12.14 2.99
N PHE A 47 5.22 11.55 3.40
CA PHE A 47 4.57 11.90 4.67
C PHE A 47 5.26 11.26 5.89
N ALA A 48 5.91 10.10 5.73
CA ALA A 48 6.58 9.41 6.82
C ALA A 48 7.89 10.12 7.22
N TYR A 49 8.72 10.50 6.26
CA TYR A 49 10.05 11.05 6.51
C TYR A 49 10.09 12.59 6.40
N PRO A 50 10.92 13.28 7.20
CA PRO A 50 11.15 14.72 7.05
C PRO A 50 11.70 15.06 5.65
N PRO A 51 11.31 16.18 5.03
CA PRO A 51 11.79 16.56 3.70
C PRO A 51 13.32 16.65 3.63
N ASP A 52 13.95 17.14 4.71
CA ASP A 52 15.41 17.27 4.83
C ASP A 52 16.14 15.92 4.73
N THR A 53 15.49 14.83 5.18
CA THR A 53 16.02 13.47 5.07
C THR A 53 15.59 12.76 3.78
N THR A 54 14.51 13.21 3.14
CA THR A 54 13.86 12.50 2.02
C THR A 54 14.60 12.71 0.70
N PHE A 55 15.15 13.91 0.46
CA PHE A 55 15.73 14.31 -0.83
C PHE A 55 17.27 14.22 -0.90
N GLY A 56 17.91 13.50 0.02
CA GLY A 56 19.36 13.32 0.09
C GLY A 56 19.84 11.89 -0.18
N SER A 57 20.85 11.44 0.58
CA SER A 57 21.46 10.09 0.49
C SER A 57 20.46 8.91 0.45
N PRO A 58 19.32 8.90 1.19
CA PRO A 58 18.41 7.75 1.17
C PRO A 58 17.36 7.80 0.04
N ALA A 59 17.40 8.77 -0.88
CA ALA A 59 16.39 8.90 -1.94
C ALA A 59 16.25 7.62 -2.78
N LEU A 60 17.36 6.94 -3.08
CA LEU A 60 17.34 5.66 -3.80
C LEU A 60 16.66 4.56 -2.96
N LEU A 61 16.91 4.52 -1.66
CA LEU A 61 16.29 3.52 -0.77
C LEU A 61 14.77 3.73 -0.69
N ILE A 62 14.31 4.97 -0.60
CA ILE A 62 12.89 5.34 -0.60
C ILE A 62 12.24 4.89 -1.92
N LEU A 63 12.90 5.16 -3.04
CA LEU A 63 12.44 4.73 -4.36
C LEU A 63 12.31 3.21 -4.45
N LEU A 64 13.33 2.48 -3.99
CA LEU A 64 13.35 1.02 -3.98
C LEU A 64 12.26 0.43 -3.07
N LEU A 65 12.05 1.01 -1.90
CA LEU A 65 10.98 0.63 -0.98
C LEU A 65 9.60 0.83 -1.60
N ALA A 66 9.37 1.97 -2.28
CA ALA A 66 8.11 2.25 -2.96
C ALA A 66 7.83 1.31 -4.15
N LEU A 67 8.87 0.77 -4.79
CA LEU A 67 8.73 -0.22 -5.86
C LEU A 67 8.25 -1.58 -5.35
N LEU A 68 8.57 -1.96 -4.11
CA LEU A 68 8.22 -3.27 -3.55
C LEU A 68 6.73 -3.62 -3.68
N PRO A 69 5.78 -2.80 -3.17
CA PRO A 69 4.35 -3.12 -3.27
C PRO A 69 3.83 -3.09 -4.72
N ALA A 70 4.43 -2.29 -5.60
CA ALA A 70 4.01 -2.15 -7.00
C ALA A 70 4.47 -3.34 -7.87
N LEU A 71 5.66 -3.88 -7.61
CA LEU A 71 6.24 -4.99 -8.37
C LEU A 71 5.75 -6.35 -7.84
N TRP A 72 5.66 -6.51 -6.52
CA TRP A 72 5.26 -7.78 -5.88
C TRP A 72 4.01 -7.63 -4.99
N PRO A 73 2.84 -7.32 -5.59
CA PRO A 73 1.60 -7.08 -4.84
C PRO A 73 1.07 -8.32 -4.09
N ARG A 74 1.44 -9.53 -4.51
CA ARG A 74 1.06 -10.81 -3.88
C ARG A 74 2.02 -11.28 -2.77
N SER A 75 2.95 -10.43 -2.35
CA SER A 75 4.03 -10.84 -1.46
C SER A 75 3.93 -10.17 -0.07
N PRO A 76 4.64 -10.71 0.93
CA PRO A 76 4.84 -10.03 2.21
C PRO A 76 5.51 -8.65 2.09
N ALA A 77 6.05 -8.29 0.91
CA ALA A 77 6.73 -7.02 0.70
C ALA A 77 5.80 -5.81 0.93
N VAL A 78 4.49 -5.95 0.69
CA VAL A 78 3.51 -4.91 1.01
C VAL A 78 3.47 -4.65 2.53
N THR A 79 3.48 -5.72 3.33
CA THR A 79 3.52 -5.63 4.79
C THR A 79 4.85 -5.06 5.28
N VAL A 80 5.97 -5.52 4.72
CA VAL A 80 7.30 -5.00 5.04
C VAL A 80 7.40 -3.52 4.75
N PHE A 81 6.92 -3.07 3.59
CA PHE A 81 6.83 -1.66 3.23
C PHE A 81 6.02 -0.87 4.27
N TRP A 82 4.86 -1.40 4.69
CA TRP A 82 4.01 -0.79 5.71
C TRP A 82 4.77 -0.61 7.04
N LEU A 83 5.40 -1.68 7.52
CA LEU A 83 6.15 -1.66 8.79
C LEU A 83 7.30 -0.66 8.75
N ILE A 84 8.07 -0.64 7.65
CA ILE A 84 9.19 0.30 7.49
C ILE A 84 8.68 1.74 7.43
N THR A 85 7.59 2.00 6.70
CA THR A 85 7.02 3.35 6.58
C THR A 85 6.51 3.86 7.93
N VAL A 86 5.79 3.02 8.68
CA VAL A 86 5.27 3.37 10.01
C VAL A 86 6.42 3.54 11.01
N ALA A 87 7.40 2.65 11.03
CA ALA A 87 8.57 2.76 11.89
C ALA A 87 9.37 4.04 11.57
N GLY A 88 9.51 4.38 10.29
CA GLY A 88 10.12 5.62 9.83
C GLY A 88 9.38 6.86 10.31
N TRP A 89 8.05 6.86 10.23
CA TRP A 89 7.22 7.94 10.76
C TRP A 89 7.36 8.08 12.28
N ILE A 90 7.33 6.98 13.05
CA ILE A 90 7.56 6.99 14.50
C ILE A 90 8.94 7.56 14.81
N ALA A 91 9.99 7.06 14.15
CA ALA A 91 11.35 7.56 14.31
C ALA A 91 11.46 9.05 13.98
N ALA A 92 10.81 9.53 12.92
CA ALA A 92 10.75 10.95 12.57
C ALA A 92 10.12 11.80 13.68
N THR A 93 9.03 11.32 14.29
CA THR A 93 8.35 12.04 15.36
C THR A 93 9.10 12.01 16.70
N MET A 94 9.85 10.93 16.98
CA MET A 94 10.53 10.76 18.28
C MET A 94 12.00 11.21 18.28
N LEU A 95 12.70 11.07 17.16
CA LEU A 95 14.15 11.34 17.08
C LEU A 95 14.48 12.69 16.41
N TYR A 96 13.56 13.20 15.59
CA TYR A 96 13.76 14.43 14.81
C TYR A 96 12.74 15.51 15.15
N ASP A 97 12.01 15.36 16.28
CA ASP A 97 10.97 16.27 16.78
C ASP A 97 9.99 16.78 15.70
N SER A 98 9.75 15.94 14.69
CA SER A 98 8.93 16.35 13.55
C SER A 98 7.48 16.48 13.99
N GLN A 99 6.90 17.67 13.79
CA GLN A 99 5.54 17.95 14.22
C GLN A 99 4.53 16.95 13.64
N VAL A 100 3.67 16.45 14.52
CA VAL A 100 2.53 15.60 14.16
C VAL A 100 1.35 16.51 13.83
N THR A 101 1.15 16.77 12.54
CA THR A 101 0.00 17.54 12.06
C THR A 101 -1.11 16.60 11.59
N LEU A 102 -2.37 17.03 11.74
CA LEU A 102 -3.52 16.26 11.28
C LEU A 102 -3.43 15.96 9.77
N THR A 103 -2.97 16.94 8.98
CA THR A 103 -2.76 16.78 7.54
C THR A 103 -1.76 15.68 7.22
N ARG A 104 -0.63 15.64 7.94
CA ARG A 104 0.41 14.61 7.73
C ARG A 104 -0.09 13.22 8.12
N LEU A 105 -0.84 13.13 9.22
CA LEU A 105 -1.42 11.86 9.67
C LEU A 105 -2.46 11.35 8.66
N ILE A 106 -3.41 12.20 8.24
CA ILE A 106 -4.42 11.84 7.24
C ILE A 106 -3.75 11.47 5.91
N GLY A 107 -2.82 12.28 5.43
CA GLY A 107 -2.10 12.03 4.18
C GLY A 107 -1.37 10.68 4.19
N LEU A 108 -0.66 10.39 5.29
CA LEU A 108 0.01 9.10 5.49
C LEU A 108 -0.99 7.94 5.50
N SER A 109 -2.06 8.04 6.30
CA SER A 109 -3.08 6.99 6.42
C SER A 109 -3.78 6.70 5.09
N VAL A 110 -4.15 7.74 4.35
CA VAL A 110 -4.78 7.62 3.02
C VAL A 110 -3.82 6.97 2.03
N ALA A 111 -2.57 7.43 1.98
CA ALA A 111 -1.57 6.87 1.08
C ALA A 111 -1.32 5.37 1.38
N LEU A 112 -1.15 5.01 2.66
CA LEU A 112 -0.99 3.62 3.09
C LEU A 112 -2.21 2.74 2.77
N TYR A 113 -3.43 3.29 2.88
CA TYR A 113 -4.65 2.60 2.48
C TYR A 113 -4.73 2.37 0.96
N VAL A 114 -4.35 3.36 0.16
CA VAL A 114 -4.29 3.23 -1.31
C VAL A 114 -3.23 2.21 -1.72
N VAL A 115 -2.06 2.20 -1.08
CA VAL A 115 -1.02 1.16 -1.32
C VAL A 115 -1.60 -0.23 -1.04
N HIS A 116 -2.23 -0.42 0.11
CA HIS A 116 -2.76 -1.72 0.51
C HIS A 116 -3.89 -2.20 -0.42
N SER A 117 -4.92 -1.37 -0.62
CA SER A 117 -6.07 -1.71 -1.46
C SER A 117 -5.72 -1.81 -2.94
N GLY A 118 -4.79 -0.99 -3.41
CA GLY A 118 -4.26 -1.03 -4.77
C GLY A 118 -3.36 -2.24 -5.01
N ALA A 119 -2.52 -2.64 -4.03
CA ALA A 119 -1.76 -3.87 -4.12
C ALA A 119 -2.67 -5.09 -4.14
N ALA A 120 -3.74 -5.12 -3.33
CA ALA A 120 -4.75 -6.18 -3.39
C ALA A 120 -5.43 -6.25 -4.77
N LEU A 121 -5.73 -5.10 -5.38
CA LEU A 121 -6.27 -5.04 -6.75
C LEU A 121 -5.25 -5.53 -7.78
N ALA A 122 -4.01 -5.03 -7.73
CA ALA A 122 -2.93 -5.45 -8.61
C ALA A 122 -2.58 -6.94 -8.47
N ALA A 123 -2.79 -7.51 -7.28
CA ALA A 123 -2.63 -8.93 -7.04
C ALA A 123 -3.70 -9.76 -7.77
N VAL A 124 -4.93 -9.28 -7.93
CA VAL A 124 -5.98 -10.05 -8.62
C VAL A 124 -6.02 -9.82 -10.12
N LEU A 125 -5.29 -8.83 -10.65
CA LEU A 125 -5.24 -8.50 -12.07
C LEU A 125 -4.06 -9.19 -12.78
N PRO A 126 -4.32 -10.15 -13.69
CA PRO A 126 -3.32 -10.63 -14.64
C PRO A 126 -2.74 -9.48 -15.48
N TYR A 127 -1.49 -9.60 -15.92
CA TYR A 127 -0.84 -8.58 -16.76
C TYR A 127 -1.50 -8.45 -18.15
N ASP A 128 -2.23 -9.47 -18.59
CA ASP A 128 -2.96 -9.57 -19.85
C ASP A 128 -4.47 -9.39 -19.69
N ALA A 129 -4.94 -8.98 -18.50
CA ALA A 129 -6.36 -8.80 -18.24
C ALA A 129 -6.90 -7.52 -18.84
N VAL A 130 -7.93 -7.65 -19.67
CA VAL A 130 -8.77 -6.53 -20.10
C VAL A 130 -9.73 -6.23 -18.95
N VAL A 131 -9.52 -5.10 -18.27
CA VAL A 131 -10.33 -4.67 -17.13
C VAL A 131 -11.39 -3.70 -17.61
N ASP A 132 -12.66 -4.01 -17.31
CA ASP A 132 -13.77 -3.07 -17.50
C ASP A 132 -13.57 -1.81 -16.65
N GLN A 133 -13.75 -0.63 -17.25
CA GLN A 133 -13.56 0.65 -16.57
C GLN A 133 -14.51 0.82 -15.37
N GLY A 134 -15.71 0.22 -15.43
CA GLY A 134 -16.66 0.22 -14.34
C GLY A 134 -16.13 -0.48 -13.08
N VAL A 135 -15.26 -1.49 -13.22
CA VAL A 135 -14.62 -2.17 -12.07
C VAL A 135 -13.67 -1.21 -11.36
N ILE A 136 -12.84 -0.48 -12.10
CA ILE A 136 -11.91 0.51 -11.53
C ILE A 136 -12.68 1.63 -10.85
N LEU A 137 -13.75 2.13 -11.48
CA LEU A 137 -14.56 3.21 -10.90
C LEU A 137 -15.27 2.77 -9.62
N ARG A 138 -15.83 1.54 -9.57
CA ARG A 138 -16.42 0.99 -8.34
C ARG A 138 -15.37 0.79 -7.24
N TRP A 139 -14.16 0.35 -7.59
CA TRP A 139 -13.06 0.25 -6.63
C TRP A 139 -12.66 1.62 -6.08
N LEU A 140 -12.51 2.63 -6.95
CA LEU A 140 -12.21 4.01 -6.55
C LEU A 140 -13.29 4.58 -5.64
N MET A 141 -14.57 4.42 -5.98
CA MET A 141 -15.69 4.91 -5.15
C MET A 141 -15.70 4.24 -3.78
N ARG A 142 -15.45 2.92 -3.72
CA ARG A 142 -15.35 2.20 -2.45
C ARG A 142 -14.16 2.69 -1.62
N ALA A 143 -13.00 2.86 -2.25
CA ALA A 143 -11.79 3.34 -1.59
C ALA A 143 -12.00 4.77 -1.04
N ALA A 144 -12.59 5.66 -1.85
CA ALA A 144 -12.93 7.02 -1.46
C ALA A 144 -13.92 7.04 -0.29
N LEU A 145 -14.98 6.22 -0.34
CA LEU A 145 -15.96 6.11 0.74
C LEU A 145 -15.29 5.66 2.05
N VAL A 146 -14.46 4.63 1.99
CA VAL A 146 -13.73 4.15 3.19
C VAL A 146 -12.84 5.26 3.75
N VAL A 147 -12.07 5.94 2.89
CA VAL A 147 -11.22 7.07 3.32
C VAL A 147 -12.04 8.17 3.99
N VAL A 148 -13.13 8.62 3.35
CA VAL A 148 -13.98 9.70 3.89
C VAL A 148 -14.56 9.30 5.24
N VAL A 149 -15.12 8.10 5.34
CA VAL A 149 -15.69 7.59 6.60
C VAL A 149 -14.61 7.46 7.67
N SER A 150 -13.45 6.90 7.35
CA SER A 150 -12.34 6.78 8.29
C SER A 150 -11.85 8.13 8.78
N VAL A 151 -11.65 9.11 7.90
CA VAL A 151 -11.25 10.47 8.28
C VAL A 151 -12.31 11.13 9.16
N ALA A 152 -13.59 11.04 8.79
CA ALA A 152 -14.67 11.61 9.58
C ALA A 152 -14.75 10.99 10.98
N LEU A 153 -14.63 9.66 11.09
CA LEU A 153 -14.60 8.96 12.37
C LEU A 153 -13.36 9.31 13.19
N SER A 154 -12.17 9.40 12.58
CA SER A 154 -10.95 9.79 13.27
C SER A 154 -11.01 11.22 13.79
N VAL A 155 -11.47 12.17 12.98
CA VAL A 155 -11.65 13.57 13.39
C VAL A 155 -12.73 13.68 14.48
N GLY A 156 -13.84 12.98 14.33
CA GLY A 156 -14.90 12.93 15.35
C GLY A 156 -14.39 12.36 16.67
N ALA A 157 -13.61 11.27 16.64
CA ALA A 157 -12.99 10.70 17.82
C ALA A 157 -12.02 11.69 18.49
N LEU A 158 -11.16 12.35 17.71
CA LEU A 158 -10.26 13.38 18.24
C LEU A 158 -11.02 14.54 18.88
N TYR A 159 -12.13 14.97 18.27
CA TYR A 159 -12.99 16.01 18.83
C TYR A 159 -13.58 15.59 20.18
N VAL A 160 -14.12 14.37 20.28
CA VAL A 160 -14.69 13.83 21.53
C VAL A 160 -13.64 13.77 22.65
N VAL A 161 -12.42 13.33 22.34
CA VAL A 161 -11.37 13.13 23.35
C VAL A 161 -10.60 14.41 23.67
N SER A 162 -10.66 15.46 22.82
CA SER A 162 -9.94 16.71 23.07
C SER A 162 -10.30 17.43 24.39
N GLY A 163 -11.46 17.12 24.98
CA GLY A 163 -11.88 17.62 26.29
C GLY A 163 -11.50 16.72 27.47
N TRP A 164 -10.87 15.57 27.23
CA TRP A 164 -10.58 14.57 28.27
C TRP A 164 -9.19 14.79 28.89
N PRO A 165 -9.03 14.51 30.19
CA PRO A 165 -7.71 14.52 30.84
C PRO A 165 -6.74 13.51 30.23
N ALA A 166 -5.44 13.83 30.29
CA ALA A 166 -4.39 13.09 29.58
C ALA A 166 -4.29 11.59 29.98
N GLU A 167 -4.62 11.30 31.24
CA GLU A 167 -4.63 9.95 31.81
C GLU A 167 -5.63 8.99 31.14
N TYR A 168 -6.68 9.50 30.48
CA TYR A 168 -7.68 8.68 29.81
C TYR A 168 -7.30 8.28 28.38
N TYR A 169 -6.28 8.90 27.75
CA TYR A 169 -5.91 8.56 26.36
C TYR A 169 -5.41 7.12 26.23
N LEU A 170 -4.62 6.63 27.18
CA LEU A 170 -4.12 5.25 27.15
C LEU A 170 -5.29 4.26 27.29
N ALA A 171 -6.17 4.51 28.26
CA ALA A 171 -7.36 3.68 28.47
C ALA A 171 -8.27 3.67 27.23
N ALA A 172 -8.51 4.83 26.62
CA ALA A 172 -9.29 4.96 25.38
C ALA A 172 -8.65 4.19 24.21
N THR A 173 -7.31 4.25 24.07
CA THR A 173 -6.58 3.52 23.02
C THR A 173 -6.67 2.01 23.21
N ILE A 174 -6.50 1.54 24.45
CA ILE A 174 -6.64 0.12 24.80
C ILE A 174 -8.09 -0.35 24.55
N LEU A 175 -9.09 0.44 24.98
CA LEU A 175 -10.50 0.15 24.74
C LEU A 175 -10.82 0.06 23.24
N GLY A 176 -10.25 0.97 22.44
CA GLY A 176 -10.40 0.97 20.98
C GLY A 176 -9.77 -0.24 20.28
N LEU A 177 -8.79 -0.93 20.89
CA LEU A 177 -8.18 -2.14 20.32
C LEU A 177 -9.10 -3.37 20.40
N PHE A 178 -9.94 -3.48 21.44
CA PHE A 178 -10.84 -4.64 21.60
C PHE A 178 -11.76 -4.89 20.40
N PRO A 179 -12.50 -3.90 19.86
CA PRO A 179 -13.34 -4.13 18.68
C PRO A 179 -12.52 -4.53 17.44
N VAL A 180 -11.29 -4.02 17.30
CA VAL A 180 -10.37 -4.40 16.20
C VAL A 180 -9.96 -5.87 16.33
N ILE A 181 -9.54 -6.28 17.52
CA ILE A 181 -9.17 -7.68 17.81
C ILE A 181 -10.37 -8.61 17.57
N GLY A 182 -11.55 -8.21 18.06
CA GLY A 182 -12.80 -8.96 17.87
C GLY A 182 -13.15 -9.12 16.39
N LEU A 183 -13.01 -8.06 15.60
CA LEU A 183 -13.25 -8.09 14.15
C LEU A 183 -12.27 -9.00 13.43
N VAL A 184 -10.97 -8.92 13.73
CA VAL A 184 -9.95 -9.79 13.15
C VAL A 184 -10.22 -11.25 13.50
N TRP A 185 -10.53 -11.53 14.76
CA TRP A 185 -10.88 -12.88 15.21
C TRP A 185 -12.11 -13.42 14.49
N LEU A 186 -13.16 -12.60 14.34
CA LEU A 186 -14.37 -12.96 13.60
C LEU A 186 -14.07 -13.30 12.14
N ILE A 187 -13.25 -12.48 11.46
CA ILE A 187 -12.85 -12.74 10.06
C ILE A 187 -12.10 -14.07 9.95
N VAL A 188 -11.12 -14.31 10.81
CA VAL A 188 -10.35 -15.56 10.83
C VAL A 188 -11.26 -16.76 11.09
N TRP A 189 -12.19 -16.62 12.03
CA TRP A 189 -13.15 -17.65 12.37
C TRP A 189 -14.10 -17.98 11.21
N VAL A 190 -14.65 -16.97 10.52
CA VAL A 190 -15.48 -17.17 9.32
C VAL A 190 -14.67 -17.82 8.20
N ALA A 191 -13.44 -17.36 7.96
CA ALA A 191 -12.58 -17.89 6.91
C ALA A 191 -12.26 -19.38 7.11
N ARG A 192 -12.04 -19.81 8.36
CA ARG A 192 -11.80 -21.23 8.70
C ARG A 192 -13.03 -22.13 8.57
N ARG A 193 -14.24 -21.55 8.51
CA ARG A 193 -15.51 -22.30 8.41
C ARG A 193 -15.99 -22.50 6.97
N ARG A 194 -15.29 -21.95 5.97
CA ARG A 194 -15.60 -22.20 4.56
C ARG A 194 -14.80 -23.43 4.09
N PRO A 195 -15.47 -24.53 3.68
CA PRO A 195 -14.81 -25.71 3.14
C PRO A 195 -14.16 -25.44 1.78
#